data_AF-A0A6S6RXA4-F1
#
_entry.id   AF-A0A6S6RXA4-F1
#
_cell.length_a   1.000
_cell.length_b   1.000
_cell.length_c   1.000
_cell.angle_alpha   90.00
_cell.angle_beta   90.00
_cell.angle_gamma   90.00
#
_symmetry.space_group_name_H-M   'P 1'
#
loop_
_entity.id
_entity.type
_entity.pdbx_description
1 polymer ?
#
loop_
_entity_poly.entity_id
_entity_poly.type
_entity_poly.pdbx_seq_one_letter_code
_entity_poly.pdbx_strand_id
1 'polypeptide(L)' 'MESKIGTDLARLVRVWRALTDHRLKPLKLTQNHWVTLYNISQLRPDQSQIQLAKAIGIEKPSLVIAGRL' A
#
# COMPACT_ATOMS: atom_id res chain seq x y z
N MET A 1 -8.31 4.80 31.70
CA MET A 1 -7.17 4.97 30.79
C MET A 1 -7.72 4.79 29.39
N GLU A 2 -7.89 5.87 28.62
CA GLU A 2 -8.41 5.77 27.26
C GLU A 2 -7.49 4.88 26.41
N SER A 3 -8.07 3.91 25.72
CA SER A 3 -7.32 2.99 24.87
C SER A 3 -6.72 3.75 23.69
N LYS A 4 -5.39 3.89 23.68
CA LYS A 4 -4.62 4.56 22.60
C LYS A 4 -4.41 3.68 21.37
N ILE A 5 -5.08 2.52 21.31
CA ILE A 5 -4.80 1.47 20.32
C ILE A 5 -4.90 1.96 18.87
N GLY A 6 -5.84 2.85 18.57
CA GLY A 6 -5.97 3.45 17.24
C GLY A 6 -4.77 4.32 16.87
N THR A 7 -4.30 5.14 17.80
CA THR A 7 -3.13 6.02 17.62
C THR A 7 -1.84 5.22 17.52
N ASP A 8 -1.69 4.20 18.36
CA ASP A 8 -0.52 3.33 18.38
C ASP A 8 -0.43 2.47 17.10
N LEU A 9 -1.56 1.93 16.64
CA LEU A 9 -1.63 1.22 15.36
C LEU A 9 -1.32 2.15 14.19
N ALA A 10 -1.88 3.36 14.17
CA ALA A 10 -1.59 4.34 13.13
C ALA A 10 -0.11 4.74 13.09
N ARG A 11 0.53 4.89 14.26
CA ARG A 11 1.97 5.14 14.38
C ARG A 11 2.78 3.95 13.86
N LEU A 12 2.42 2.73 14.26
CA LEU A 12 3.10 1.51 13.82
C LEU A 12 3.08 1.40 12.29
N VAL A 13 1.91 1.59 11.66
CA VAL A 13 1.74 1.55 10.21
C VAL A 13 2.62 2.61 9.52
N ARG A 14 2.67 3.84 10.05
CA ARG A 14 3.52 4.91 9.49
C ARG A 14 5.01 4.58 9.56
N VAL A 15 5.49 4.13 10.72
CA VAL A 15 6.91 3.79 10.91
C VAL A 15 7.30 2.62 10.02
N TRP A 16 6.45 1.60 9.92
CA TRP A 16 6.71 0.45 9.06
C TRP A 16 6.80 0.85 7.59
N ARG A 17 5.85 1.66 7.09
CA ARG A 17 5.89 2.18 5.71
C ARG A 17 7.16 2.98 5.42
N ALA A 18 7.56 3.86 6.33
CA ALA A 18 8.78 4.67 6.17
C ALA A 18 10.06 3.80 6.10
N LEU A 19 10.13 2.73 6.91
CA LEU A 19 11.26 1.80 6.86
C LEU A 19 11.30 1.03 5.54
N THR A 20 10.14 0.58 5.05
CA THR A 20 10.03 -0.10 3.76
C THR A 20 10.43 0.83 2.61
N ASP A 21 9.94 2.06 2.58
CA ASP A 21 10.35 3.08 1.59
C ASP A 21 11.86 3.32 1.59
N HIS A 22 12.46 3.47 2.78
CA HIS A 22 13.90 3.67 2.89
C HIS A 22 14.69 2.50 2.29
N ARG A 23 14.24 1.26 2.53
CA ARG A 23 14.88 0.05 2.00
C ARG A 23 14.68 -0.13 0.50
N LEU A 24 13.56 0.34 -0.04
CA LEU A 24 13.23 0.22 -1.46
C LEU A 24 13.74 1.40 -2.30
N LYS A 25 14.27 2.45 -1.65
CA LYS A 25 14.89 3.61 -2.30
C LYS A 25 15.93 3.24 -3.38
N PRO A 26 16.82 2.25 -3.20
CA PRO A 26 17.76 1.82 -4.24
C PRO A 26 17.08 1.26 -5.50
N LEU A 27 15.88 0.68 -5.35
CA LEU A 27 15.08 0.14 -6.45
C LEU A 27 14.25 1.22 -7.17
N LYS A 28 14.36 2.48 -6.76
CA LYS A 28 13.59 3.62 -7.30
C LYS A 28 12.07 3.43 -7.24
N LEU A 29 11.61 2.60 -6.30
CA LEU A 29 10.18 2.40 -6.06
C LEU A 29 9.67 3.47 -5.09
N THR A 30 8.61 4.16 -5.48
CA THR A 30 7.88 5.05 -4.57
C THR A 30 6.95 4.22 -3.68
N GLN A 31 6.44 4.83 -2.60
CA GLN A 31 5.51 4.17 -1.69
C GLN A 31 4.32 3.54 -2.43
N ASN A 32 3.76 4.28 -3.40
CA ASN A 32 2.63 3.81 -4.18
C ASN A 32 2.99 2.62 -5.09
N HIS A 33 4.19 2.58 -5.66
CA HIS A 33 4.60 1.52 -6.57
C HIS A 33 4.74 0.18 -5.83
N TRP A 34 5.49 0.14 -4.74
CA TRP A 34 5.69 -1.13 -4.04
C TRP A 34 4.43 -1.60 -3.31
N VAL A 35 3.61 -0.68 -2.78
CA VAL A 35 2.31 -1.06 -2.21
C VAL A 35 1.44 -1.69 -3.29
N THR A 36 1.39 -1.11 -4.49
CA THR A 36 0.63 -1.68 -5.61
C THR A 36 1.16 -3.05 -6.01
N LEU A 37 2.47 -3.19 -6.19
CA LEU A 37 3.11 -4.46 -6.55
C LEU A 37 2.88 -5.54 -5.50
N TYR A 38 3.03 -5.21 -4.21
CA TYR A 38 2.77 -6.12 -3.11
C TYR A 38 1.31 -6.62 -3.13
N ASN A 39 0.36 -5.74 -3.40
CA ASN A 39 -1.04 -6.15 -3.48
C ASN A 39 -1.31 -7.01 -4.72
N ILE A 40 -0.71 -6.71 -5.87
CA ILE A 40 -0.79 -7.56 -7.07
C ILE A 40 -0.20 -8.95 -6.77
N SER A 41 0.97 -9.03 -6.12
CA SER A 41 1.61 -10.32 -5.83
C SER A 41 0.82 -11.21 -4.88
N GLN A 42 -0.02 -10.60 -4.03
CA GLN A 42 -0.89 -11.33 -3.10
C GLN A 42 -2.22 -11.76 -3.74
N LEU A 43 -2.54 -11.27 -4.93
CA LEU A 43 -3.75 -11.62 -5.67
C LEU A 43 -3.48 -12.79 -6.62
N ARG A 44 -4.53 -13.59 -6.88
CA ARG A 44 -4.43 -14.68 -7.87
C ARG A 44 -4.27 -14.09 -9.29
N PRO A 45 -3.64 -14.82 -10.23
CA PRO A 45 -3.24 -14.30 -11.56
C PRO A 45 -4.36 -13.82 -12.52
N ASP A 46 -5.59 -13.64 -12.05
CA ASP A 46 -6.79 -13.41 -12.85
C ASP A 46 -7.71 -12.31 -12.27
N GLN A 47 -7.26 -11.59 -11.25
CA GLN A 47 -8.09 -10.57 -10.58
C GLN A 47 -8.13 -9.26 -11.37
N SER A 48 -9.34 -8.76 -11.63
CA SER A 48 -9.57 -7.47 -12.29
C SER A 48 -9.13 -6.27 -11.44
N GLN A 49 -8.79 -5.15 -12.08
CA GLN A 49 -8.42 -3.87 -11.43
C GLN A 49 -9.45 -3.40 -10.38
N ILE A 50 -10.72 -3.79 -10.53
CA ILE A 50 -11.82 -3.48 -9.59
C ILE A 50 -11.71 -4.29 -8.29
N GLN A 51 -11.32 -5.56 -8.39
CA GLN A 51 -11.08 -6.41 -7.21
C GLN A 51 -9.81 -5.99 -6.48
N LEU A 52 -8.81 -5.53 -7.24
CA LEU A 52 -7.57 -4.95 -6.70
C LEU A 52 -7.87 -3.70 -5.85
N ALA A 53 -8.74 -2.78 -6.33
CA ALA A 53 -9.16 -1.61 -5.54
C ALA A 53 -9.83 -1.98 -4.21
N LYS A 54 -10.70 -3.00 -4.23
CA LYS A 54 -11.39 -3.47 -3.01
C LYS A 54 -10.44 -4.13 -2.01
N ALA A 55 -9.47 -4.92 -2.48
CA ALA A 55 -8.51 -5.61 -1.61
C ALA A 55 -7.54 -4.65 -0.90
N ILE A 56 -7.22 -3.51 -1.54
CA ILE A 56 -6.30 -2.52 -1.01
C ILE A 56 -7.00 -1.55 -0.02
N GLY A 57 -8.33 -1.51 -0.02
CA GLY A 57 -9.10 -0.60 0.85
C GLY A 57 -8.91 0.88 0.49
N ILE A 58 -8.50 1.16 -0.75
CA ILE A 58 -8.30 2.52 -1.29
C ILE A 58 -9.40 2.77 -2.34
N GLU A 59 -10.02 3.95 -2.29
CA GLU A 59 -11.00 4.33 -3.31
C GLU A 59 -10.38 4.31 -4.72
N LYS A 60 -11.18 3.91 -5.72
CA LYS A 60 -10.82 3.76 -7.14
C LYS A 60 -9.92 4.87 -7.76
N PRO A 61 -9.94 6.16 -7.35
CA PRO A 61 -9.14 7.20 -8.00
C PRO A 61 -7.62 7.05 -7.83
N SER A 62 -7.14 6.46 -6.72
CA SER A 62 -5.70 6.38 -6.44
C SER A 62 -4.99 5.27 -7.22
N LEU A 63 -5.74 4.32 -7.78
CA LEU A 63 -5.21 3.19 -8.54
C LEU A 63 -4.82 3.54 -9.98
N VAL A 64 -5.48 4.53 -10.57
CA VAL A 64 -5.19 4.96 -11.95
C VAL A 64 -3.85 5.72 -12.05
N ILE A 65 -3.40 6.34 -10.94
CA ILE A 65 -2.14 7.10 -10.91
C ILE A 65 -0.92 6.17 -10.90
N ALA A 66 -1.02 4.99 -10.28
CA ALA A 66 0.10 4.02 -10.20
C ALA A 66 0.31 3.21 -11.49
N GLY A 67 -0.68 3.18 -12.39
CA GLY A 67 -0.61 2.45 -13.67
C GLY A 67 -0.24 3.30 -14.88
N ARG A 68 0.17 4.57 -14.69
CA ARG A 68 0.41 5.53 -15.78
C ARG A 68 1.83 6.10 -15.85
N LEU A 69 2.80 5.46 -15.18
CA LEU A 69 4.23 5.79 -15.28
C LEU A 69 5.06 4.54 -15.54
#